data_AF-V7BEI5-F1
#
_entry.id   AF-V7BEI5-F1
#
_cell.length_a   1.000
_cell.length_b   1.000
_cell.length_c   1.000
_cell.angle_alpha   90.00
_cell.angle_beta   90.00
_cell.angle_gamma   90.00
#
_symmetry.space_group_name_H-M   'P 1'
#
loop_
_entity.id
_entity.type
_entity.pdbx_description
1 polymer ?
#
loop_
_entity_poly.entity_id
_entity_poly.type
_entity_poly.pdbx_seq_one_letter_code
_entity_poly.pdbx_strand_id
1 'polypeptide(L)'
;MEAKFFRFLKIVGVGYKARAEAAGRLLYLKLGYSHEVELAVPPAVRVFCFKNNVICCTGIDKQRVHQFASTVRTCKPPEVYKGKGIMYVDEVVKKKQGKKSK
;
A
#
# COMPACT_ATOMS: atom_id res chain seq x y z
N MET A 1 -11.88 -24.82 -8.65
CA MET A 1 -11.22 -24.25 -7.46
C MET A 1 -11.07 -22.76 -7.72
N GLU A 2 -11.86 -21.91 -7.06
CA GLU A 2 -11.83 -20.46 -7.32
C GLU A 2 -10.50 -19.87 -6.84
N ALA A 3 -9.72 -19.32 -7.77
CA ALA A 3 -8.46 -18.66 -7.46
C ALA A 3 -8.76 -17.26 -6.90
N LYS A 4 -8.60 -17.08 -5.58
CA LYS A 4 -8.58 -15.75 -4.97
C LYS A 4 -7.26 -15.08 -5.32
N PHE A 5 -7.32 -13.88 -5.88
CA PHE A 5 -6.12 -13.10 -6.19
C PHE A 5 -5.70 -12.29 -4.97
N PHE A 6 -4.40 -12.29 -4.68
CA PHE A 6 -3.82 -11.58 -3.56
C PHE A 6 -2.73 -10.64 -4.05
N ARG A 7 -2.75 -9.40 -3.55
CA ARG A 7 -1.66 -8.44 -3.72
C ARG A 7 -1.27 -7.87 -2.37
N PHE A 8 0.00 -8.02 -2.04
CA PHE A 8 0.57 -7.51 -0.81
C PHE A 8 1.32 -6.22 -1.08
N LEU A 9 0.97 -5.19 -0.32
CA LEU A 9 1.69 -3.92 -0.27
C LEU A 9 2.35 -3.77 1.09
N LYS A 10 3.56 -3.24 1.08
CA LYS A 10 4.35 -2.93 2.25
C LYS A 10 4.52 -1.44 2.38
N ILE A 11 4.27 -0.94 3.58
CA ILE A 11 4.53 0.44 3.96
C ILE A 11 5.90 0.48 4.63
N VAL A 12 6.77 1.33 4.11
CA VAL A 12 8.12 1.56 4.62
C VAL A 12 8.21 3.01 5.06
N GLY A 13 8.51 3.23 6.33
CA GLY A 13 8.63 4.57 6.90
C GLY A 13 8.22 4.61 8.36
N VAL A 14 8.94 5.39 9.17
CA VAL A 14 8.60 5.59 10.57
C VAL A 14 7.38 6.52 10.65
N GLY A 15 6.38 6.13 11.43
CA GLY A 15 5.14 6.90 11.60
C GLY A 15 4.08 6.64 10.51
N TYR A 16 4.41 5.88 9.48
CA TYR A 16 3.43 5.48 8.46
C TYR A 16 2.67 4.23 8.90
N LYS A 17 1.34 4.29 8.82
CA LYS A 17 0.47 3.20 9.26
C LYS A 17 -0.72 3.07 8.30
N ALA A 18 -1.12 1.82 8.04
CA ALA A 18 -2.42 1.52 7.46
C ALA A 18 -3.36 0.96 8.52
N ARG A 19 -4.62 1.37 8.43
CA ARG A 19 -5.73 0.79 9.17
C ARG A 19 -6.82 0.45 8.16
N ALA A 20 -7.21 -0.82 8.11
CA ALA A 20 -8.42 -1.22 7.39
C ALA A 20 -9.61 -1.16 8.36
N GLU A 21 -10.77 -0.79 7.85
CA GLU A 21 -12.03 -0.93 8.57
C GLU A 21 -12.37 -2.42 8.79
N ALA A 22 -13.10 -2.73 9.87
CA ALA A 22 -13.53 -4.10 10.16
C ALA A 22 -14.35 -4.73 9.01
N ALA A 23 -15.11 -3.92 8.27
CA ALA A 23 -15.86 -4.36 7.09
C ALA A 23 -15.00 -4.57 5.84
N GLY A 24 -13.73 -4.13 5.84
CA GLY A 24 -12.80 -4.25 4.71
C GLY A 24 -13.15 -3.37 3.50
N ARG A 25 -14.04 -2.39 3.67
CA ARG A 25 -14.53 -1.47 2.63
C ARG A 25 -13.86 -0.10 2.65
N LEU A 26 -13.31 0.32 3.78
CA LEU A 26 -12.52 1.54 3.90
C LEU A 26 -11.09 1.22 4.32
N LEU A 27 -10.14 1.94 3.73
CA LEU A 27 -8.72 1.89 4.07
C LEU A 27 -8.25 3.29 4.45
N TYR A 28 -7.77 3.42 5.68
CA TYR A 28 -7.19 4.62 6.24
C TYR A 28 -5.67 4.54 6.21
N LEU A 29 -5.02 5.59 5.70
CA LEU A 29 -3.58 5.69 5.55
C LEU A 29 -3.07 6.93 6.28
N LYS A 30 -2.22 6.71 7.27
CA LYS A 30 -1.42 7.75 7.92
C LYS A 30 -0.06 7.80 7.24
N LEU A 31 0.15 8.78 6.36
CA LEU A 31 1.36 8.89 5.50
C LEU A 31 2.21 10.14 5.79
N GLY A 32 1.97 10.77 6.95
CA GLY A 32 2.65 12.01 7.34
C GLY A 32 2.05 13.28 6.71
N TYR A 33 0.83 13.20 6.19
CA TYR A 33 -0.01 14.37 5.90
C TYR A 33 -0.68 14.88 7.18
N SER A 34 -1.20 16.10 7.15
CA SER A 34 -1.91 16.69 8.29
C SER A 34 -3.22 15.95 8.62
N HIS A 35 -3.85 15.33 7.64
CA HIS A 35 -5.04 14.50 7.77
C HIS A 35 -4.76 13.07 7.30
N GLU A 36 -5.60 12.12 7.72
CA GLU A 36 -5.53 10.74 7.26
C GLU A 36 -6.14 10.62 5.85
N VAL A 37 -5.52 9.81 4.99
CA VAL A 37 -6.04 9.56 3.66
C VAL A 37 -7.00 8.39 3.74
N GLU A 38 -8.26 8.65 3.41
CA GLU A 38 -9.31 7.63 3.32
C GLU A 38 -9.47 7.16 1.88
N LEU A 39 -9.48 5.84 1.69
CA LEU A 39 -9.71 5.20 0.39
C LEU A 39 -10.88 4.23 0.48
N ALA A 40 -11.90 4.49 -0.32
CA ALA A 40 -13.02 3.57 -0.52
C ALA A 40 -12.62 2.40 -1.42
N VAL A 41 -12.80 1.19 -0.90
CA VAL A 41 -12.51 -0.07 -1.61
C VAL A 41 -13.70 -0.44 -2.48
N PRO A 42 -13.51 -0.73 -3.78
CA PRO A 42 -14.59 -1.17 -4.65
C PRO A 42 -15.14 -2.54 -4.20
N PRO A 43 -16.43 -2.84 -4.44
CA PRO A 43 -17.11 -4.01 -3.87
C PRO A 43 -16.53 -5.38 -4.28
N ALA A 44 -15.78 -5.42 -5.38
CA ALA A 44 -15.12 -6.64 -5.87
C ALA A 44 -13.79 -6.95 -5.16
N VAL A 45 -13.31 -6.04 -4.31
CA VAL A 45 -12.04 -6.14 -3.59
C VAL A 45 -12.31 -6.03 -2.10
N ARG A 46 -11.59 -6.83 -1.30
CA ARG A 46 -11.52 -6.71 0.15
C ARG A 46 -10.11 -6.41 0.56
N VAL A 47 -9.96 -5.51 1.53
CA VAL A 47 -8.64 -5.16 2.07
C VAL A 47 -8.51 -5.64 3.50
N PHE A 48 -7.37 -6.27 3.78
CA PHE A 48 -6.97 -6.73 5.10
C PHE A 48 -5.65 -6.08 5.49
N CYS A 49 -5.52 -5.71 6.76
CA CYS A 49 -4.28 -5.21 7.32
C CYS A 49 -3.72 -6.27 8.28
N PHE A 50 -2.75 -7.07 7.82
CA PHE A 50 -2.15 -8.13 8.65
C PHE A 50 -1.23 -7.57 9.73
N LYS A 51 -0.54 -6.49 9.37
CA LYS A 51 0.29 -5.67 10.26
C LYS A 51 0.08 -4.23 9.84
N ASN A 52 0.34 -3.28 10.74
CA ASN A 52 0.20 -1.85 10.46
C ASN A 52 1.01 -1.38 9.23
N ASN A 53 2.00 -2.17 8.80
CA ASN A 53 2.87 -1.90 7.67
C ASN A 53 2.64 -2.83 6.47
N VAL A 54 1.68 -3.77 6.53
CA VAL A 54 1.42 -4.75 5.47
C VAL A 54 -0.07 -4.78 5.15
N ILE A 55 -0.41 -4.34 3.95
CA ILE A 55 -1.76 -4.29 3.41
C ILE A 55 -1.90 -5.46 2.43
N CYS A 56 -3.01 -6.19 2.51
CA CYS A 56 -3.36 -7.24 1.57
C CYS A 56 -4.67 -6.88 0.86
N CYS A 57 -4.60 -6.72 -0.45
CA CYS A 57 -5.77 -6.57 -1.31
C CYS A 57 -6.12 -7.93 -1.89
N THR A 58 -7.37 -8.34 -1.70
CA THR A 58 -7.88 -9.65 -2.09
C THR A 58 -9.16 -9.52 -2.89
N GLY A 59 -9.41 -10.42 -3.84
CA GLY A 59 -10.65 -10.36 -4.61
C GLY A 59 -10.75 -11.46 -5.65
N ILE A 60 -11.88 -11.46 -6.34
CA ILE A 60 -12.21 -12.43 -7.39
C ILE A 60 -11.68 -11.95 -8.75
N ASP A 61 -11.67 -10.63 -8.97
CA ASP A 61 -11.24 -10.01 -10.22
C ASP A 61 -9.80 -9.46 -10.12
N LYS A 62 -8.90 -10.04 -10.93
CA LYS A 62 -7.49 -9.62 -11.02
C LYS A 62 -7.35 -8.15 -11.40
N GLN A 63 -8.12 -7.65 -12.37
CA GLN A 63 -7.96 -6.27 -12.86
C GLN A 63 -8.32 -5.28 -11.75
N ARG A 64 -9.45 -5.50 -11.06
CA ARG A 64 -9.89 -4.61 -9.97
C ARG A 64 -8.96 -4.65 -8.76
N VAL A 65 -8.47 -5.83 -8.37
CA VAL A 65 -7.50 -5.98 -7.27
C VAL A 65 -6.22 -5.21 -7.58
N HIS A 66 -5.69 -5.38 -8.79
CA HIS A 66 -4.46 -4.69 -9.21
C HIS A 66 -4.66 -3.18 -9.37
N GLN A 67 -5.80 -2.75 -9.91
CA GLN A 67 -6.14 -1.33 -10.06
C GLN A 67 -6.19 -0.65 -8.69
N PHE A 68 -6.90 -1.26 -7.73
CA PHE A 68 -6.98 -0.73 -6.38
C PHE A 68 -5.60 -0.68 -5.69
N ALA A 69 -4.82 -1.76 -5.80
CA ALA A 69 -3.46 -1.81 -5.25
C ALA A 69 -2.55 -0.72 -5.88
N SER A 70 -2.71 -0.45 -7.18
CA SER A 70 -1.99 0.64 -7.86
C SER A 70 -2.40 2.01 -7.33
N THR A 71 -3.70 2.26 -7.13
CA THR A 71 -4.19 3.51 -6.53
C THR A 71 -3.58 3.73 -5.14
N VAL A 72 -3.56 2.69 -4.30
CA VAL A 72 -2.95 2.74 -2.96
C VAL A 72 -1.45 3.07 -3.04
N ARG A 73 -0.70 2.47 -3.98
CA ARG A 73 0.73 2.76 -4.18
C ARG A 73 0.96 4.22 -4.62
N THR A 74 0.11 4.75 -5.49
CA THR A 74 0.22 6.13 -6.00
C THR A 74 0.03 7.19 -4.91
N CYS A 75 -0.70 6.88 -3.82
CA CYS A 75 -0.85 7.82 -2.69
C CYS A 75 0.49 8.22 -2.06
N LYS A 76 1.46 7.29 -2.00
CA LYS A 76 2.81 7.58 -1.52
C LYS A 76 3.81 6.65 -2.20
N PRO A 77 4.27 6.96 -3.43
CA PRO A 77 5.24 6.12 -4.11
C PRO A 77 6.55 6.05 -3.33
N PRO A 78 7.34 4.98 -3.50
CA PRO A 78 8.56 4.80 -2.75
C PRO A 78 9.62 5.82 -3.18
N GLU A 79 10.23 6.50 -2.20
CA GLU A 79 11.26 7.50 -2.44
C GLU A 79 12.58 6.86 -2.92
N VAL A 80 13.23 7.54 -3.87
CA VAL A 80 14.47 7.06 -4.51
C VAL A 80 15.69 7.07 -3.57
N TYR A 81 15.68 7.82 -2.46
CA TYR A 81 16.83 7.85 -1.54
C TYR A 81 16.66 6.89 -0.37
N LYS A 82 15.62 7.10 0.45
CA LYS A 82 15.38 6.34 1.68
C LYS A 82 14.41 5.17 1.50
N GLY A 83 13.76 5.04 0.34
CA GLY A 83 12.77 3.99 0.08
C GLY A 83 11.52 4.10 0.94
N LYS A 84 11.21 5.28 1.50
CA LYS A 84 10.00 5.48 2.28
C LYS A 84 8.80 5.60 1.35
N GLY A 85 7.66 5.05 1.74
CA GLY A 85 6.44 5.03 0.95
C GLY A 85 5.80 3.66 0.95
N ILE A 86 4.89 3.45 -0.01
CA ILE A 86 4.15 2.22 -0.24
C ILE A 86 4.78 1.54 -1.46
N MET A 87 5.14 0.27 -1.32
CA MET A 87 5.68 -0.56 -2.40
C MET A 87 5.02 -1.93 -2.38
N TYR A 88 5.09 -2.68 -3.48
CA TYR A 88 4.73 -4.10 -3.40
C TYR A 88 5.77 -4.87 -2.58
N VAL A 89 5.37 -5.98 -1.97
CA VAL A 89 6.31 -6.82 -1.20
C VAL A 89 7.49 -7.29 -2.04
N ASP A 90 7.25 -7.57 -3.33
CA ASP A 90 8.24 -8.08 -4.28
C ASP A 90 8.89 -6.97 -5.13
N GLU A 91 8.59 -5.70 -4.85
CA GLU A 91 9.10 -4.57 -5.64
C GLU A 91 10.51 -4.14 -5.20
N VAL A 92 11.45 -4.12 -6.16
CA VAL A 92 12.81 -3.64 -5.94
C VAL A 92 12.91 -2.15 -6.29
N VAL A 93 13.06 -1.30 -5.26
CA VAL A 93 13.23 0.15 -5.42
C VAL A 93 14.71 0.48 -5.62
N LYS A 94 15.06 1.05 -6.78
CA LYS A 94 16.43 1.54 -7.05
C LYS A 94 16.74 2.73 -6.14
N LYS A 95 17.72 2.56 -5.24
CA LYS A 95 18.16 3.62 -4.33
C LYS A 95 19.30 4.43 -4.94
N LYS A 96 19.20 5.75 -4.90
CA LYS A 96 20.33 6.65 -5.17
C LYS A 96 21.04 7.00 -3.87
N GLN A 97 22.37 7.06 -3.93
CA GLN A 97 23.16 7.60 -2.83
C GLN A 97 22.93 9.11 -2.75
N GLY A 98 22.92 9.64 -1.52
CA GLY A 98 22.87 11.09 -1.30
C GLY A 98 24.11 11.78 -1.86
N LYS A 99 24.13 13.12 -1.80
CA LYS A 99 25.30 13.90 -2.19
C LYS A 99 26.53 13.41 -1.42
N LYS A 100 27.57 12.98 -2.13
CA LYS A 100 28.88 12.76 -1.52
C LYS A 100 29.42 14.13 -1.11
N SER A 101 29.52 14.38 0.19
CA SER A 101 30.31 15.50 0.68
C SER A 101 31.75 15.02 0.81
N LYS A 102 32.54 15.27 -0.23
CA LYS A 102 34.00 15.33 -0.20
C LYS A 102 34.43 16.28 -1.29
#